data_AF-A0A443IYN8-F1
#
_entry.id   AF-A0A443IYN8-F1
#
_cell.length_a   1.000
_cell.length_b   1.000
_cell.length_c   1.000
_cell.angle_alpha   90.00
_cell.angle_beta   90.00
_cell.angle_gamma   90.00
#
_symmetry.space_group_name_H-M   'P 1'
#
loop_
_entity.id
_entity.type
_entity.pdbx_description
1 polymer ?
#
loop_
_entity_poly.entity_id
_entity_poly.type
_entity_poly.pdbx_seq_one_letter_code
_entity_poly.pdbx_strand_id
1 'polypeptide(L)'
;MDEVRFLTEKEIIFINAIVAKQYTPTEEIRVKEPSLLNSAVNRPKQSAFGEDAYPTIWLKAAALFESTLSPPGISAQDLPRYISFYG
;
A
#
# COMPACT_ATOMS: atom_id res chain seq x y z
N MET A 1 9.34 1.92 -24.58
CA MET A 1 9.06 2.30 -23.18
C MET A 1 9.00 1.02 -22.41
N ASP A 2 9.81 0.89 -21.36
CA ASP A 2 9.75 -0.31 -20.52
C ASP A 2 8.38 -0.39 -19.86
N GLU A 3 7.80 -1.58 -19.85
CA GLU A 3 6.49 -1.85 -19.26
C GLU A 3 6.57 -1.66 -17.73
N VAL A 4 5.59 -0.95 -17.16
CA VAL A 4 5.54 -0.72 -15.70
C VAL A 4 5.12 -2.00 -14.99
N ARG A 5 6.05 -2.62 -14.25
CA ARG A 5 5.75 -3.75 -13.36
C ARG A 5 5.18 -3.26 -12.03
N PHE A 6 3.90 -3.52 -11.79
CA PHE A 6 3.25 -3.21 -10.51
C PHE A 6 3.60 -4.25 -9.44
N LEU A 7 3.64 -3.80 -8.17
CA LEU A 7 3.75 -4.71 -7.03
C LEU A 7 2.44 -5.45 -6.79
N THR A 8 2.55 -6.68 -6.32
CA THR A 8 1.44 -7.51 -5.84
C THR A 8 1.21 -7.30 -4.35
N GLU A 9 0.02 -7.68 -3.87
CA GLU A 9 -0.29 -7.69 -2.43
C GLU A 9 0.73 -8.52 -1.65
N LYS A 10 1.12 -9.68 -2.17
CA LYS A 10 2.10 -10.56 -1.53
C LYS A 10 3.47 -9.90 -1.38
N GLU A 11 3.94 -9.20 -2.41
CA GLU A 11 5.21 -8.45 -2.36
C GLU A 11 5.12 -7.31 -1.34
N ILE A 12 4.01 -6.58 -1.27
CA ILE A 12 3.82 -5.49 -0.30
C ILE A 12 3.77 -6.02 1.13
N ILE A 13 3.03 -7.10 1.37
CA ILE A 13 3.00 -7.79 2.67
C ILE A 13 4.42 -8.24 3.05
N PHE A 14 5.16 -8.84 2.12
CA PHE A 14 6.50 -9.34 2.38
C PHE A 14 7.49 -8.22 2.72
N ILE A 15 7.49 -7.12 1.96
CA ILE A 15 8.32 -5.94 2.25
C ILE A 15 8.00 -5.40 3.63
N ASN A 16 6.71 -5.21 3.94
CA ASN A 16 6.30 -4.69 5.23
C ASN A 16 6.65 -5.65 6.39
N ALA A 17 6.54 -6.96 6.17
CA ALA A 17 6.94 -7.98 7.12
C ALA A 17 8.46 -7.93 7.43
N ILE A 18 9.30 -7.67 6.42
CA ILE A 18 10.75 -7.50 6.63
C ILE A 18 11.01 -6.26 7.50
N VAL A 19 10.40 -5.13 7.15
CA VAL A 19 10.57 -3.86 7.89
C VAL A 19 10.10 -4.03 9.34
N ALA A 20 8.94 -4.63 9.55
CA ALA A 20 8.41 -4.87 10.89
C ALA A 20 9.29 -5.80 11.71
N LYS A 21 9.80 -6.90 11.15
CA LYS A 21 10.75 -7.77 11.88
C LYS A 21 12.01 -7.02 12.31
N GLN A 22 12.44 -6.02 11.53
CA GLN A 22 13.63 -5.24 11.85
C GLN A 22 13.39 -4.26 13.01
N TYR A 23 12.20 -3.67 13.12
CA TYR A 23 11.91 -2.61 14.10
C TYR A 23 11.02 -3.07 15.27
N THR A 24 10.16 -4.06 15.07
CA THR A 24 9.20 -4.61 16.05
C THR A 24 9.13 -6.16 16.01
N PRO A 25 10.23 -6.87 16.32
CA PRO A 25 10.35 -8.32 16.13
C PRO A 25 9.38 -9.18 16.96
N THR A 26 8.78 -8.61 18.01
CA THR A 26 7.88 -9.31 18.92
C THR A 26 6.41 -9.23 18.52
N GLU A 27 6.07 -8.41 17.52
CA GLU A 27 4.67 -8.20 17.13
C GLU A 27 4.25 -9.17 16.02
N GLU A 28 2.98 -9.59 16.06
CA GLU A 28 2.42 -10.49 15.06
C GLU A 28 2.24 -9.76 13.72
N ILE A 29 2.72 -10.39 12.64
CA ILE A 29 2.60 -9.89 11.27
C ILE A 29 1.27 -10.36 10.69
N ARG A 30 0.30 -9.45 10.56
CA ARG A 30 -1.03 -9.74 10.02
C ARG A 30 -1.55 -8.61 9.14
N VAL A 31 -2.29 -8.96 8.09
CA VAL A 31 -3.09 -8.00 7.32
C VAL A 31 -4.41 -7.82 8.06
N LYS A 32 -4.66 -6.63 8.61
CA LYS A 32 -5.90 -6.33 9.35
C LYS A 32 -7.11 -6.19 8.43
N GLU A 33 -6.92 -5.47 7.32
CA GLU A 33 -7.99 -5.14 6.37
C GLU A 33 -7.59 -5.52 4.93
N PRO A 34 -7.84 -6.77 4.49
CA PRO A 34 -7.43 -7.23 3.16
C PRO A 34 -8.05 -6.45 2.00
N SER A 35 -9.32 -6.03 2.13
CA SER A 35 -10.03 -5.22 1.13
C SER A 35 -9.34 -3.89 0.86
N LEU A 36 -8.72 -3.34 1.90
CA LEU A 36 -8.12 -2.03 1.83
C LEU A 36 -6.67 -2.08 1.39
N LEU A 37 -5.94 -3.15 1.73
CA LEU A 37 -4.69 -3.50 1.07
C LEU A 37 -4.91 -3.63 -0.44
N ASN A 38 -5.93 -4.38 -0.86
CA ASN A 38 -6.28 -4.54 -2.27
C ASN A 38 -6.56 -3.18 -2.96
N SER A 39 -7.29 -2.28 -2.30
CA SER A 39 -7.54 -0.93 -2.79
C SER A 39 -6.23 -0.15 -3.00
N ALA A 40 -5.33 -0.18 -2.02
CA ALA A 40 -4.04 0.49 -2.09
C ALA A 40 -3.17 -0.05 -3.25
N VAL A 41 -3.05 -1.38 -3.38
CA VAL A 41 -2.26 -2.01 -4.46
C VAL A 41 -2.79 -1.66 -5.86
N ASN A 42 -4.09 -1.45 -6.00
CA ASN A 42 -4.71 -1.13 -7.28
C ASN A 42 -4.81 0.36 -7.59
N ARG A 43 -4.56 1.26 -6.61
CA ARG A 43 -4.62 2.70 -6.82
C ARG A 43 -3.73 3.18 -7.98
N PRO A 44 -2.46 2.76 -8.13
CA PRO A 44 -1.59 3.19 -9.24
C PRO A 44 -2.07 2.80 -10.65
N LYS A 45 -3.07 1.91 -10.73
CA LYS A 45 -3.66 1.39 -11.96
C LYS A 45 -5.00 2.07 -12.30
N GLN A 46 -5.47 2.98 -11.46
CA GLN A 46 -6.76 3.65 -11.67
C GLN A 46 -6.73 4.59 -12.88
N SER A 47 -7.91 4.79 -13.44
CA SER A 47 -8.16 5.72 -14.54
C SER A 47 -9.15 6.80 -14.10
N ALA A 48 -9.00 8.00 -14.65
CA ALA A 48 -9.93 9.12 -14.47
C ALA A 48 -10.26 9.71 -15.84
N PHE A 49 -11.55 9.95 -16.10
CA PHE A 49 -12.03 10.48 -17.38
C PHE A 49 -11.57 9.68 -18.61
N GLY A 50 -11.39 8.37 -18.46
CA GLY A 50 -10.96 7.47 -19.55
C GLY A 50 -9.45 7.41 -19.78
N GLU A 51 -8.66 8.19 -19.02
CA GLU A 51 -7.21 8.21 -19.11
C GLU A 51 -6.56 7.63 -17.84
N ASP A 52 -5.29 7.22 -17.94
CA ASP A 52 -4.51 6.80 -16.77
C ASP A 52 -4.42 7.95 -15.76
N ALA A 53 -4.90 7.73 -14.53
CA ALA A 53 -4.89 8.77 -13.49
C ALA A 53 -3.46 9.12 -13.04
N TYR A 54 -2.49 8.26 -13.34
CA TYR A 54 -1.09 8.39 -12.95
C TYR A 54 -0.20 8.12 -14.17
N PRO A 55 -0.07 9.07 -15.11
CA PRO A 55 0.54 8.86 -16.42
C PRO A 55 2.07 8.65 -16.39
N THR A 56 2.72 8.90 -15.25
CA THR A 56 4.18 8.72 -15.10
C THR A 56 4.50 7.71 -14.00
N ILE A 57 5.67 7.06 -14.09
CA ILE A 57 6.15 6.14 -13.05
C ILE A 57 6.21 6.80 -11.67
N TRP A 58 6.56 8.09 -11.60
CA TRP A 58 6.61 8.86 -10.37
C TRP A 58 5.23 9.04 -9.75
N LEU A 59 4.21 9.33 -10.57
CA LEU A 59 2.85 9.46 -10.10
C LEU A 59 2.27 8.12 -9.64
N LYS A 60 2.61 7.02 -10.33
CA LYS A 60 2.23 5.66 -9.92
C LYS A 60 2.86 5.29 -8.58
N ALA A 61 4.13 5.61 -8.39
CA ALA A 61 4.84 5.39 -7.13
C ALA A 61 4.26 6.25 -6.00
N ALA A 62 3.97 7.53 -6.26
CA ALA A 62 3.35 8.43 -5.30
C ALA A 62 1.95 7.94 -4.87
N ALA A 63 1.14 7.46 -5.83
CA ALA A 63 -0.18 6.90 -5.56
C ALA A 63 -0.11 5.65 -4.70
N LEU A 64 0.85 4.76 -4.97
CA LEU A 64 1.06 3.56 -4.16
C LEU A 64 1.46 3.98 -2.75
N PHE A 65 2.46 4.84 -2.62
CA PHE A 65 2.98 5.31 -1.34
C PHE A 65 1.89 5.95 -0.48
N GLU A 66 1.16 6.91 -1.04
CA GLU A 66 0.07 7.59 -0.34
C GLU A 66 -1.02 6.60 0.10
N SER A 67 -1.40 5.65 -0.77
CA SER A 67 -2.45 4.68 -0.42
C SER A 67 -2.04 3.64 0.62
N THR A 68 -0.76 3.31 0.69
CA THR A 68 -0.21 2.39 1.69
C THR A 68 -0.01 3.06 3.05
N LEU A 69 0.30 4.37 3.06
CA LEU A 69 0.43 5.14 4.30
C LEU A 69 -0.92 5.62 4.82
N SER A 70 -1.76 6.16 3.93
CA SER A 70 -3.06 6.77 4.20
C SER A 70 -4.12 6.15 3.29
N PRO A 71 -4.68 5.02 3.71
CA PRO A 71 -5.73 4.38 2.96
C PRO A 71 -6.95 5.28 2.81
N PRO A 72 -7.70 5.17 1.69
CA PRO A 72 -8.89 5.99 1.48
C PRO A 72 -9.92 5.76 2.60
N GLY A 73 -10.33 6.85 3.26
CA GLY A 73 -11.36 6.84 4.31
C GLY A 73 -10.84 6.80 5.75
N ILE A 74 -9.52 6.95 5.97
CA ILE A 74 -8.91 6.91 7.31
C ILE A 74 -8.23 8.24 7.68
N SER A 75 -8.48 8.69 8.90
CA SER A 75 -7.86 9.90 9.46
C SER A 75 -6.38 9.65 9.76
N ALA A 76 -5.55 10.69 9.64
CA ALA A 76 -4.11 10.62 9.88
C ALA A 76 -3.73 10.12 11.30
N GLN A 77 -4.65 10.28 12.26
CA GLN A 77 -4.51 9.78 13.64
C GLN A 77 -4.73 8.26 13.77
N ASP A 78 -5.35 7.64 12.76
CA ASP A 78 -5.71 6.22 12.73
C ASP A 78 -4.79 5.40 11.79
N LEU A 79 -3.79 6.05 11.18
CA LEU A 79 -2.71 5.42 10.40
C LEU A 79 -1.96 4.30 11.14
N PRO A 80 -1.78 4.33 12.49
CA PRO A 80 -1.17 3.21 13.20
C PRO A 80 -1.98 1.92 13.17
N ARG A 81 -3.14 1.85 12.48
CA ARG A 81 -4.11 0.76 12.56
C ARG A 81 -4.23 -0.11 11.30
N TYR A 82 -3.61 0.24 10.17
CA TYR A 82 -3.95 -0.39 8.90
C TYR A 82 -3.13 -1.61 8.50
N ILE A 83 -1.81 -1.52 8.70
CA ILE A 83 -0.96 -2.69 8.86
C ILE A 83 -0.31 -2.50 10.22
N SER A 84 -1.11 -2.78 11.23
CA SER A 84 -0.79 -2.49 12.60
C SER A 84 -0.45 -3.77 13.31
N PHE A 85 0.80 -3.84 13.71
CA PHE A 85 1.42 -4.88 14.47
C PHE A 85 1.07 -4.64 15.95
N TYR A 86 -0.07 -5.11 16.43
CA TYR A 86 -0.36 -5.16 17.86
C TYR A 86 -1.16 -6.44 18.13
N GLY A 87 -0.75 -7.16 19.18
CA GLY A 87 -1.23 -8.49 19.54
C GLY A 87 -2.69 -8.58 19.95
#